data_AF-A0A3A4AB23-F1
#
_entry.id   AF-A0A3A4AB23-F1
#
_cell.length_a   1.000
_cell.length_b   1.000
_cell.length_c   1.000
_cell.angle_alpha   90.00
_cell.angle_beta   90.00
_cell.angle_gamma   90.00
#
_symmetry.space_group_name_H-M   'P 1'
#
loop_
_entity.id
_entity.type
_entity.pdbx_description
1 polymer ?
#
loop_
_entity_poly.entity_id
_entity_poly.type
_entity_poly.pdbx_seq_one_letter_code
_entity_poly.pdbx_strand_id
1 'polypeptide(L)'
;MLVSACANGATLGEAAEVLNEDGAKISRLTIIGDKDVSGGTEREGCDGVKRRQIYKVVGTLGKNMSRIPPSRIADELKNLGYEDAPKNGKSLVVVKKEPKITFTITPQDGIPNISIVGKTDCLTEE
;
A
#
# COMPACT_ATOMS: atom_id res chain seq x y z
N MET A 1 -8.23 36.19 18.93
CA MET A 1 -9.07 35.38 18.01
C MET A 1 -8.37 34.04 17.86
N LEU A 2 -9.00 32.96 18.32
CA LEU A 2 -8.47 31.60 18.14
C LEU A 2 -8.61 31.24 16.66
N VAL A 3 -7.49 31.24 15.92
CA VAL A 3 -7.45 30.57 14.63
C VAL A 3 -7.31 29.08 14.97
N SER A 4 -8.45 28.41 15.03
CA SER A 4 -8.53 26.96 15.01
C SER A 4 -7.82 26.50 13.74
N ALA A 5 -6.57 26.06 13.88
CA ALA A 5 -5.93 25.26 12.85
C ALA A 5 -6.79 23.99 12.76
N CYS A 6 -7.70 23.94 11.78
CA CYS A 6 -8.31 22.70 11.39
C CYS A 6 -7.16 21.76 11.07
N ALA A 7 -6.99 20.73 11.89
CA ALA A 7 -6.24 19.56 11.52
C ALA A 7 -7.02 18.88 10.40
N ASN A 8 -6.96 19.44 9.19
CA ASN A 8 -7.46 18.79 8.00
C ASN A 8 -6.60 17.54 7.84
N GLY A 9 -7.16 16.39 8.19
CA GLY A 9 -6.54 15.12 7.88
C GLY A 9 -6.31 15.03 6.37
N ALA A 10 -5.35 14.20 5.95
CA ALA A 10 -5.03 14.04 4.53
C ALA A 10 -6.29 13.80 3.68
N THR A 11 -6.39 14.51 2.56
CA THR A 11 -7.44 14.31 1.56
C THR A 11 -7.24 12.97 0.85
N LEU A 12 -8.29 12.46 0.18
CA LEU A 12 -8.13 11.28 -0.67
C LEU A 12 -7.08 11.51 -1.75
N GLY A 13 -7.03 12.71 -2.35
CA GLY A 13 -6.08 13.05 -3.41
C GLY A 13 -4.63 12.94 -2.96
N GLU A 14 -4.29 13.58 -1.83
CA GLU A 14 -2.94 13.53 -1.26
C GLU A 14 -2.54 12.10 -0.88
N ALA A 15 -3.43 11.36 -0.22
CA ALA A 15 -3.16 9.98 0.15
C ALA A 15 -3.04 9.06 -1.07
N ALA A 16 -3.83 9.30 -2.12
CA ALA A 16 -3.77 8.56 -3.37
C ALA A 16 -2.46 8.82 -4.13
N GLU A 17 -1.98 10.06 -4.15
CA GLU A 17 -0.71 10.42 -4.78
C GLU A 17 0.45 9.68 -4.10
N VAL A 18 0.54 9.76 -2.77
CA VAL A 18 1.57 9.05 -1.99
C VAL A 18 1.46 7.54 -2.18
N LEU A 19 0.24 6.98 -2.14
CA LEU A 19 0.00 5.55 -2.37
C LEU A 19 0.50 5.10 -3.75
N ASN A 20 0.19 5.86 -4.80
CA ASN A 20 0.58 5.53 -6.16
C ASN A 20 2.10 5.68 -6.36
N GLU A 21 2.71 6.71 -5.79
CA GLU A 21 4.17 6.94 -5.86
C GLU A 21 4.93 5.82 -5.13
N ASP A 22 4.58 5.56 -3.87
CA ASP A 22 5.22 4.52 -3.05
C ASP A 22 4.97 3.13 -3.66
N GLY A 23 3.74 2.87 -4.11
CA GLY A 23 3.37 1.65 -4.82
C GLY A 23 4.18 1.44 -6.11
N ALA A 24 4.41 2.50 -6.89
CA ALA A 24 5.21 2.45 -8.10
C ALA A 24 6.68 2.13 -7.78
N LYS A 25 7.26 2.75 -6.74
CA LYS A 25 8.63 2.46 -6.26
C LYS A 25 8.79 0.99 -5.90
N ILE A 26 7.90 0.45 -5.08
CA ILE A 26 7.93 -0.96 -4.66
C ILE A 26 7.77 -1.90 -5.85
N SER A 27 6.88 -1.58 -6.81
CA SER A 27 6.67 -2.42 -8.00
C SER A 27 7.93 -2.53 -8.88
N ARG A 28 8.78 -1.50 -8.88
CA ARG A 28 10.01 -1.43 -9.71
C ARG A 28 11.19 -2.10 -9.01
N LEU A 29 11.28 -1.99 -7.69
CA LEU A 29 12.38 -2.54 -6.91
C LEU A 29 12.30 -4.06 -6.76
N THR A 30 11.08 -4.62 -6.75
CA THR A 30 10.90 -5.94 -6.15
C THR A 30 10.51 -7.05 -7.13
N ILE A 31 9.82 -6.73 -8.22
CA ILE A 31 9.23 -7.74 -9.11
C ILE A 31 10.02 -7.80 -10.41
N ILE A 32 10.57 -8.98 -10.72
CA ILE A 32 11.40 -9.23 -11.89
C ILE A 32 10.60 -10.10 -12.85
N GLY A 33 10.20 -9.54 -14.00
CA GLY A 33 9.38 -10.19 -15.00
C GLY A 33 7.99 -9.58 -15.10
N ASP A 34 7.05 -10.36 -15.64
CA ASP A 34 5.67 -9.91 -15.79
C ASP A 34 5.04 -9.63 -14.42
N LYS A 35 4.41 -8.47 -14.33
CA LYS A 35 3.66 -8.03 -13.16
C LYS A 35 2.35 -7.44 -13.61
N ASP A 36 1.30 -7.77 -12.86
CA ASP A 36 0.01 -7.15 -13.00
C ASP A 36 -0.08 -6.01 -11.97
N VAL A 37 -0.21 -4.79 -12.46
CA VAL A 37 -0.40 -3.59 -11.65
C VAL A 37 -1.79 -3.07 -11.93
N SER A 38 -2.61 -3.00 -10.89
CA SER A 38 -3.94 -2.42 -10.95
C SER A 38 -4.10 -1.39 -9.84
N GLY A 39 -4.94 -0.40 -10.10
CA GLY A 39 -5.30 0.62 -9.12
C GLY A 39 -6.71 1.10 -9.38
N GLY A 40 -7.29 1.76 -8.40
CA GLY A 40 -8.64 2.29 -8.55
C GLY A 40 -9.16 2.90 -7.26
N THR A 41 -10.27 3.60 -7.40
CA THR A 41 -10.99 4.19 -6.29
C THR A 41 -12.20 3.30 -5.98
N GLU A 42 -12.35 2.88 -4.73
CA GLU A 42 -13.48 2.04 -4.31
C GLU A 42 -14.30 2.67 -3.18
N ARG A 43 -15.59 2.31 -3.14
CA ARG A 43 -16.54 2.70 -2.09
C ARG A 43 -16.73 1.63 -1.02
N GLU A 44 -16.31 0.40 -1.30
CA GLU A 44 -16.61 -0.76 -0.47
C GLU A 44 -15.97 -0.63 0.93
N GLY A 45 -16.81 -0.75 1.96
CA GLY A 45 -16.37 -0.61 3.35
C GLY A 45 -16.11 0.83 3.82
N CYS A 46 -16.48 1.83 3.01
CA CYS A 46 -16.46 3.25 3.40
C CYS A 46 -17.89 3.78 3.65
N ASP A 47 -18.03 4.76 4.55
CA ASP A 47 -19.27 5.53 4.70
C ASP A 47 -19.62 6.20 3.37
N GLY A 48 -20.90 6.34 3.02
CA GLY A 48 -21.37 6.62 1.65
C GLY A 48 -20.72 7.82 0.90
N VAL A 49 -20.18 8.80 1.63
CA VAL A 49 -19.51 9.98 1.08
C VAL A 49 -17.99 9.83 0.95
N LYS A 50 -17.39 8.82 1.56
CA LYS A 50 -15.94 8.55 1.54
C LYS A 50 -15.57 7.53 0.48
N ARG A 51 -14.31 7.57 0.07
CA ARG A 51 -13.68 6.59 -0.81
C ARG A 51 -12.36 6.15 -0.23
N ARG A 52 -11.82 5.08 -0.79
CA ARG A 52 -10.41 4.74 -0.61
C ARG A 52 -9.76 4.48 -1.95
N GLN A 53 -8.49 4.83 -2.05
CA GLN A 53 -7.66 4.45 -3.18
C GLN A 53 -7.03 3.09 -2.90
N ILE A 54 -6.98 2.24 -3.91
CA ILE A 54 -6.27 0.97 -3.90
C ILE A 54 -5.14 1.04 -4.91
N TYR A 55 -4.03 0.42 -4.53
CA TYR A 55 -2.96 0.06 -5.43
C TYR A 55 -2.61 -1.41 -5.22
N LYS A 56 -2.60 -2.20 -6.27
CA LYS A 56 -2.34 -3.64 -6.22
C LYS A 56 -1.25 -4.00 -7.21
N VAL A 57 -0.32 -4.82 -6.74
CA VAL A 57 0.71 -5.43 -7.56
C VAL A 57 0.76 -6.91 -7.29
N VAL A 58 0.68 -7.71 -8.35
CA VAL A 58 0.84 -9.16 -8.29
C VAL A 58 1.95 -9.53 -9.26
N GLY A 59 2.88 -10.37 -8.83
CA GLY A 59 3.96 -10.79 -9.73
C GLY A 59 4.92 -11.78 -9.10
N THR A 60 6.11 -11.86 -9.70
CA THR A 60 7.16 -12.80 -9.28
C THR A 60 8.42 -12.09 -8.85
N LEU A 61 8.89 -12.40 -7.64
CA LEU A 61 10.16 -11.91 -7.12
C LEU A 61 11.33 -12.72 -7.72
N GLY A 62 12.08 -12.13 -8.66
CA GLY A 62 13.43 -12.57 -9.10
C GLY A 62 13.55 -13.86 -9.94
N LYS A 63 14.51 -13.85 -10.89
CA LYS A 63 14.98 -15.03 -11.67
C LYS A 63 15.78 -15.99 -10.79
N ASN A 64 15.10 -16.60 -9.81
CA ASN A 64 15.44 -17.80 -9.05
C ASN A 64 14.45 -17.81 -7.91
N MET A 65 13.41 -18.62 -8.05
CA MET A 65 12.08 -18.62 -7.39
C MET A 65 12.02 -18.60 -5.84
N SER A 66 13.00 -18.08 -5.09
CA SER A 66 13.04 -18.22 -3.62
C SER A 66 13.76 -17.14 -2.80
N ARG A 67 14.13 -15.94 -3.31
CA ARG A 67 15.13 -15.13 -2.57
C ARG A 67 14.86 -13.69 -2.19
N ILE A 68 13.80 -13.02 -2.65
CA ILE A 68 13.42 -11.77 -2.01
C ILE A 68 12.34 -12.10 -0.97
N PRO A 69 12.67 -12.14 0.33
CA PRO A 69 11.65 -12.38 1.33
C PRO A 69 10.68 -11.19 1.33
N PRO A 70 9.38 -11.41 1.60
CA PRO A 70 8.41 -10.33 1.80
C PRO A 70 8.87 -9.26 2.78
N SER A 71 9.75 -9.60 3.74
CA SER A 71 10.35 -8.66 4.67
C SER A 71 11.17 -7.57 4.01
N ARG A 72 11.85 -7.84 2.87
CA ARG A 72 12.57 -6.80 2.13
C ARG A 72 11.63 -5.72 1.60
N ILE A 73 10.44 -6.10 1.13
CA ILE A 73 9.41 -5.14 0.71
C ILE A 73 8.97 -4.29 1.90
N ALA A 74 8.76 -4.94 3.05
CA ALA A 74 8.40 -4.24 4.28
C ALA A 74 9.51 -3.28 4.73
N ASP A 75 10.77 -3.66 4.64
CA ASP A 75 11.92 -2.81 4.98
C ASP A 75 12.03 -1.59 4.05
N GLU A 76 11.78 -1.76 2.75
CA GLU A 76 11.72 -0.62 1.81
C GLU A 76 10.57 0.33 2.14
N LEU A 77 9.39 -0.20 2.48
CA LEU A 77 8.28 0.62 2.94
C LEU A 77 8.64 1.33 4.26
N LYS A 78 9.38 0.70 5.17
CA LYS A 78 9.86 1.37 6.39
C LYS A 78 10.80 2.54 6.08
N ASN A 79 11.67 2.41 5.09
CA ASN A 79 12.51 3.53 4.62
C ASN A 79 11.68 4.70 4.04
N LEU A 80 10.44 4.44 3.60
CA LEU A 80 9.47 5.44 3.13
C LEU A 80 8.58 6.02 4.25
N GLY A 81 8.86 5.65 5.51
CA GLY A 81 8.15 6.14 6.70
C GLY A 81 6.94 5.29 7.11
N TYR A 82 6.83 4.05 6.65
CA TYR A 82 5.83 3.10 7.14
C TYR A 82 6.33 2.40 8.42
N GLU A 83 5.42 2.01 9.28
CA GLU A 83 5.69 1.31 10.53
C GLU A 83 5.09 -0.10 10.47
N ASP A 84 5.63 -1.05 11.26
CA ASP A 84 5.04 -2.37 11.39
C ASP A 84 3.62 -2.28 12.00
N ALA A 85 2.68 -2.98 11.39
CA ALA A 85 1.34 -3.20 11.94
C ALA A 85 1.16 -4.66 12.38
N PRO A 86 0.12 -4.98 13.16
CA PRO A 86 -0.19 -6.35 13.53
C PRO A 86 -0.29 -7.25 12.28
N LYS A 87 0.46 -8.35 12.29
CA LYS A 87 0.47 -9.31 11.17
C LYS A 87 -0.92 -9.92 10.97
N ASN A 88 -1.26 -10.19 9.71
CA ASN A 88 -2.47 -10.91 9.35
C ASN A 88 -2.12 -12.25 8.70
N GLY A 89 -2.08 -13.31 9.51
CA GLY A 89 -1.65 -14.64 9.07
C GLY A 89 -0.19 -14.64 8.57
N LYS A 90 0.02 -15.10 7.34
CA LYS A 90 1.34 -15.08 6.66
C LYS A 90 1.69 -13.70 6.06
N SER A 91 0.77 -12.74 6.08
CA SER A 91 0.98 -11.42 5.46
C SER A 91 1.71 -10.48 6.40
N LEU A 92 2.62 -9.70 5.84
CA LEU A 92 3.22 -8.55 6.51
C LEU A 92 2.36 -7.33 6.23
N VAL A 93 2.08 -6.55 7.28
CA VAL A 93 1.27 -5.34 7.18
C VAL A 93 2.12 -4.18 7.68
N VAL A 94 2.20 -3.13 6.89
CA VAL A 94 2.88 -1.88 7.27
C VAL A 94 1.96 -0.70 7.03
N VAL A 95 2.03 0.29 7.91
CA VAL A 95 1.11 1.43 7.95
C VAL A 95 1.86 2.74 8.02
N LYS A 96 1.38 3.75 7.31
CA LYS A 96 1.86 5.12 7.39
C LYS A 96 0.72 5.97 7.94
N LYS A 97 0.86 6.40 9.20
CA LYS A 97 -0.21 7.09 9.95
C LYS A 97 -0.68 8.38 9.29
N GLU A 98 0.22 9.09 8.62
CA GLU A 98 -0.08 10.25 7.78
C GLU A 98 0.58 10.03 6.41
N PRO A 99 -0.18 9.84 5.31
CA PRO A 99 -1.59 10.20 5.11
C PRO A 99 -2.60 9.04 5.29
N LYS A 100 -2.39 8.12 6.26
CA LYS A 100 -3.25 6.95 6.54
C LYS A 100 -3.28 5.92 5.39
N ILE A 101 -2.12 5.36 5.08
CA ILE A 101 -1.95 4.32 4.07
C ILE A 101 -1.55 3.01 4.73
N THR A 102 -2.13 1.90 4.29
CA THR A 102 -1.78 0.55 4.71
C THR A 102 -1.34 -0.27 3.50
N PHE A 103 -0.15 -0.87 3.57
CA PHE A 103 0.28 -1.90 2.64
C PHE A 103 0.22 -3.28 3.30
N THR A 104 -0.34 -4.24 2.58
CA THR A 104 -0.37 -5.66 2.94
C THR A 104 0.43 -6.43 1.90
N ILE A 105 1.43 -7.18 2.36
CA ILE A 105 2.35 -7.97 1.54
C ILE A 105 2.08 -9.43 1.85
N THR A 106 1.55 -10.16 0.87
CA THR A 106 1.12 -11.55 1.02
C THR A 106 1.95 -12.47 0.12
N PRO A 107 2.82 -13.32 0.70
CA PRO A 107 3.44 -14.40 -0.06
C PRO A 107 2.39 -15.39 -0.56
N GLN A 108 2.58 -15.91 -1.78
CA GLN A 108 1.69 -16.88 -2.41
C GLN A 108 2.41 -18.20 -2.67
N ASP A 109 1.68 -19.30 -2.56
CA ASP A 109 2.17 -20.66 -2.81
C ASP A 109 2.12 -20.95 -4.33
N GLY A 110 2.83 -20.19 -5.18
CA GLY A 110 2.77 -20.34 -6.64
C GLY A 110 3.51 -19.26 -7.44
N ILE A 111 3.33 -19.25 -8.76
CA ILE A 111 3.66 -18.12 -9.64
C ILE A 111 2.33 -17.53 -10.12
N PRO A 112 2.04 -16.24 -9.88
CA PRO A 112 2.84 -15.25 -9.14
C PRO A 112 3.07 -15.64 -7.66
N ASN A 113 4.21 -15.25 -7.09
CA ASN A 113 4.63 -15.65 -5.73
C ASN A 113 4.43 -14.57 -4.67
N ILE A 114 3.95 -13.40 -5.08
CA ILE A 114 3.71 -12.27 -4.19
C ILE A 114 2.49 -11.46 -4.64
N SER A 115 1.72 -10.98 -3.67
CA SER A 115 0.69 -9.96 -3.86
C SER A 115 0.91 -8.83 -2.86
N ILE A 116 0.95 -7.60 -3.35
CA ILE A 116 1.12 -6.38 -2.56
C ILE A 116 -0.12 -5.53 -2.78
N VAL A 117 -0.83 -5.20 -1.71
CA VAL A 117 -2.05 -4.39 -1.75
C VAL A 117 -1.88 -3.20 -0.83
N GLY A 118 -1.79 -2.01 -1.40
CA GLY A 118 -1.85 -0.74 -0.69
C GLY A 118 -3.27 -0.16 -0.72
N LYS A 119 -3.70 0.41 0.41
CA LYS A 119 -5.00 1.07 0.56
C LYS A 119 -4.85 2.35 1.37
N THR A 120 -5.55 3.41 0.99
CA THR A 120 -5.80 4.53 1.91
C THR A 120 -6.90 4.14 2.91
N ASP A 121 -6.98 4.86 4.02
CA ASP A 121 -8.22 4.91 4.80
C ASP A 121 -9.40 5.43 3.95
N CYS A 122 -10.61 5.30 4.48
CA CYS A 122 -11.77 5.94 3.91
C CYS A 122 -11.69 7.45 4.14
N LEU A 123 -11.41 8.20 3.08
CA LEU A 123 -11.18 9.65 3.08
C LEU A 123 -12.23 10.35 2.20
N THR A 124 -12.41 11.65 2.43
CA THR A 124 -13.24 12.50 1.59
C THR A 124 -12.55 12.76 0.25
N GLU A 125 -13.33 12.73 -0.84
CA GLU A 125 -12.93 13.25 -2.16
C GLU A 125 -12.88 14.79 -2.04
N GLU A 126 -11.84 15.34 -1.42
CA GLU A 126 -11.52 16.78 -1.47
C GLU A 126 -10.48 17.07 -2.54
#